data_AF-A0A913ZEP6-F1
#
_entry.id   AF-A0A913ZEP6-F1
#
_cell.length_a   1.000
_cell.length_b   1.000
_cell.length_c   1.000
_cell.angle_alpha   90.00
_cell.angle_beta   90.00
_cell.angle_gamma   90.00
#
_symmetry.space_group_name_H-M   'P 1'
#
loop_
_entity.id
_entity.type
_entity.pdbx_description
1 polymer ?
#
loop_
_entity_poly.entity_id
_entity_poly.type
_entity_poly.pdbx_seq_one_letter_code
_entity_poly.pdbx_strand_id
1 'polypeptide(L)'
;MVSHIRLENTQNYKQQVCLSVMTGLYGCRWKRYQRSTEPTTKFEKLWAVLVVVCFAFIVMWLYYWVMAQNDIADFNWFIYTMLGGWFDWFMLLYILTILTLVYVGILLVLAIAHCITGRQLYLHWVHKIPVVLVLAACVVVVILLSELWRSEWVLVGITLQVTAPVVQIVAVVILTVLAWPLSGLWWGSLHIAYRCVAVIAYVLLLLFVYLSPLIMQKPCVVRTEDLPTKPPIIAHRGAPQLAPENTNISYQTAAEYSVYGFETDVKISWDGVPFLMHDSTLARTTNVHEVFPNRTDKLSESFTWEELQRLDAGSWFLQRDPYHKLKYVPEKTKEKYKQQKIPSFQDFLRLAIQYNKSVVFDLSKPREGHHFRHNYTQVVVDIILASGIQQEKVWWLPNENRTWVEEKAPGFIQTAEGRYDVNILLNENIGNVNAMYSEVNQDDIRLYAENSINTSIYVINTPGLYSVYWCVGAHTITSSASQDLYDIQSPIWHMTPTAFLIVSIVIGVASAVCVLTIFIVQRCRHPAREVNPESISLHSPRHFASSTTKKSDRELLYRTNEDTTFNPAHAPGKNIQIGSIPKDGETPPTVLEEEEPPVYEDDLETMGVSSAAGPANIHQEVKMQLE
;
A
#
# COMPACT_ATOMS: atom_id res chain seq x y z
N MET A 1 -39.50 12.65 43.55
CA MET A 1 -38.68 11.56 44.14
C MET A 1 -38.72 10.28 43.29
N VAL A 2 -39.86 9.59 43.16
CA VAL A 2 -39.97 8.32 42.38
C VAL A 2 -39.45 8.42 40.93
N SER A 3 -39.73 9.53 40.24
CA SER A 3 -39.18 9.83 38.90
C SER A 3 -37.65 9.87 38.85
N HIS A 4 -37.03 10.54 39.83
CA HIS A 4 -35.58 10.63 39.99
C HIS A 4 -34.98 9.24 40.22
N ILE A 5 -35.56 8.45 41.13
CA ILE A 5 -35.12 7.08 41.45
C ILE A 5 -35.24 6.17 40.23
N ARG A 6 -36.26 6.34 39.38
CA ARG A 6 -36.37 5.62 38.09
C ARG A 6 -35.27 6.04 37.10
N LEU A 7 -35.00 7.33 36.95
CA LEU A 7 -33.94 7.85 36.07
C LEU A 7 -32.55 7.36 36.50
N GLU A 8 -32.24 7.47 37.78
CA GLU A 8 -30.98 7.05 38.40
C GLU A 8 -30.77 5.52 38.26
N ASN A 9 -31.78 4.70 38.56
CA ASN A 9 -31.70 3.26 38.31
C ASN A 9 -31.54 2.92 36.82
N THR A 10 -32.16 3.70 35.91
CA THR A 10 -32.02 3.50 34.47
C THR A 10 -30.62 3.88 33.96
N GLN A 11 -30.03 4.96 34.50
CA GLN A 11 -28.63 5.34 34.21
C GLN A 11 -27.65 4.29 34.76
N ASN A 12 -27.80 3.89 36.01
CA ASN A 12 -27.01 2.82 36.62
C ASN A 12 -27.13 1.49 35.86
N TYR A 13 -28.32 1.13 35.37
CA TYR A 13 -28.52 -0.03 34.50
C TYR A 13 -27.76 0.11 33.16
N LYS A 14 -27.95 1.21 32.44
CA LYS A 14 -27.28 1.47 31.14
C LYS A 14 -25.75 1.45 31.28
N GLN A 15 -25.21 2.09 32.33
CA GLN A 15 -23.77 2.11 32.61
C GLN A 15 -23.23 0.70 32.90
N GLN A 16 -23.97 -0.14 33.64
CA GLN A 16 -23.58 -1.52 33.90
C GLN A 16 -23.60 -2.40 32.64
N VAL A 17 -24.57 -2.21 31.74
CA VAL A 17 -24.61 -2.93 30.46
C VAL A 17 -23.42 -2.53 29.59
N CYS A 18 -23.16 -1.23 29.44
CA CYS A 18 -22.01 -0.70 28.69
C CYS A 18 -20.67 -1.26 29.22
N LEU A 19 -20.47 -1.25 30.54
CA LEU A 19 -19.29 -1.84 31.18
C LEU A 19 -19.16 -3.35 30.90
N SER A 20 -20.27 -4.10 30.94
CA SER A 20 -20.27 -5.56 30.72
C SER A 20 -19.99 -5.95 29.27
N VAL A 21 -20.42 -5.13 28.30
CA VAL A 21 -20.07 -5.29 26.88
C VAL A 21 -18.60 -4.97 26.65
N MET A 22 -18.09 -3.88 27.22
CA MET A 22 -16.68 -3.49 27.12
C MET A 22 -15.73 -4.57 27.69
N THR A 23 -15.99 -5.09 28.90
CA THR A 23 -15.19 -6.18 29.47
C THR A 23 -15.38 -7.52 28.75
N GLY A 24 -16.54 -7.71 28.11
CA GLY A 24 -16.81 -8.82 27.21
C GLY A 24 -15.93 -8.78 25.94
N LEU A 25 -15.92 -7.66 25.24
CA LEU A 25 -15.20 -7.50 23.97
C LEU A 25 -13.67 -7.48 24.10
N TYR A 26 -13.12 -6.99 25.23
CA TYR A 26 -11.66 -6.92 25.44
C TYR A 26 -11.08 -8.15 26.17
N GLY A 27 -11.84 -8.69 27.14
CA GLY A 27 -11.37 -9.73 28.06
C GLY A 27 -12.17 -11.03 28.03
N CYS A 28 -13.15 -11.16 27.13
CA CYS A 28 -14.16 -12.24 27.11
C CYS A 28 -14.96 -12.36 28.44
N ARG A 29 -14.99 -11.31 29.27
CA ARG A 29 -15.64 -11.30 30.59
C ARG A 29 -17.06 -10.75 30.52
N TRP A 30 -17.97 -11.55 29.98
CA TRP A 30 -19.38 -11.21 29.78
C TRP A 30 -20.25 -11.27 31.06
N LYS A 31 -19.80 -11.96 32.11
CA LYS A 31 -20.59 -12.16 33.35
C LYS A 31 -20.63 -10.89 34.20
N ARG A 32 -21.83 -10.30 34.37
CA ARG A 32 -22.14 -9.07 35.13
C ARG A 32 -21.54 -8.97 36.55
N TYR A 33 -21.22 -10.11 37.17
CA TYR A 33 -20.61 -10.24 38.51
C TYR A 33 -19.08 -10.47 38.52
N GLN A 34 -18.44 -10.85 37.41
CA GLN A 34 -16.96 -11.00 37.33
C GLN A 34 -16.26 -9.65 37.14
N ARG A 35 -16.67 -8.65 37.93
CA ARG A 35 -16.06 -7.33 38.00
C ARG A 35 -14.78 -7.43 38.83
N SER A 36 -13.67 -7.79 38.21
CA SER A 36 -12.38 -7.61 38.88
C SER A 36 -12.14 -6.13 39.16
N THR A 37 -12.19 -5.77 40.43
CA THR A 37 -11.54 -4.57 40.98
C THR A 37 -10.06 -4.83 41.28
N GLU A 38 -9.55 -5.99 40.86
CA GLU A 38 -8.14 -6.37 40.90
C GLU A 38 -7.30 -5.35 40.11
N PRO A 39 -6.09 -5.01 40.59
CA PRO A 39 -5.18 -4.15 39.87
C PRO A 39 -4.72 -4.80 38.55
N THR A 40 -4.49 -3.97 37.53
CA THR A 40 -3.81 -4.41 36.30
C THR A 40 -2.37 -4.81 36.62
N THR A 41 -2.04 -6.09 36.38
CA THR A 41 -0.69 -6.63 36.58
C THR A 41 0.34 -5.99 35.64
N LYS A 42 1.64 -6.11 35.96
CA LYS A 42 2.70 -5.65 35.04
C LYS A 42 2.61 -6.33 33.66
N PHE A 43 2.18 -7.59 33.61
CA PHE A 43 2.03 -8.36 32.38
C PHE A 43 0.85 -7.85 31.52
N GLU A 44 -0.32 -7.60 32.10
CA GLU A 44 -1.46 -7.04 31.33
C GLU A 44 -1.18 -5.60 30.85
N LYS A 45 -0.36 -4.82 31.58
CA LYS A 45 0.16 -3.53 31.08
C LYS A 45 1.07 -3.70 29.85
N LEU A 46 1.94 -4.72 29.83
CA LEU A 46 2.77 -5.03 28.67
C LEU A 46 1.91 -5.38 27.44
N TRP A 47 0.82 -6.13 27.62
CA TRP A 47 -0.11 -6.43 26.53
C TRP A 47 -0.84 -5.20 25.98
N ALA A 48 -1.22 -4.23 26.84
CA ALA A 48 -1.75 -2.96 26.36
C ALA A 48 -0.71 -2.16 25.55
N VAL A 49 0.57 -2.20 25.93
CA VAL A 49 1.67 -1.60 25.14
C VAL A 49 1.87 -2.34 23.82
N LEU A 50 1.81 -3.67 23.79
CA LEU A 50 1.90 -4.46 22.56
C LEU A 50 0.75 -4.16 21.58
N VAL A 51 -0.47 -3.90 22.08
CA VAL A 51 -1.58 -3.43 21.23
C VAL A 51 -1.31 -2.04 20.64
N VAL A 52 -0.73 -1.11 21.40
CA VAL A 52 -0.32 0.21 20.89
C VAL A 52 0.78 0.09 19.82
N VAL A 53 1.81 -0.73 20.06
CA VAL A 53 2.90 -0.98 19.09
C VAL A 53 2.36 -1.64 17.83
N CYS A 54 1.50 -2.66 17.96
CA CYS A 54 0.82 -3.32 16.85
C CYS A 54 0.01 -2.31 16.03
N PHE A 55 -0.82 -1.47 16.68
CA PHE A 55 -1.58 -0.43 16.01
C PHE A 55 -0.68 0.54 15.22
N ALA A 56 0.39 1.06 15.84
CA ALA A 56 1.32 1.97 15.18
C ALA A 56 2.02 1.32 13.97
N PHE A 57 2.40 0.05 14.08
CA PHE A 57 3.01 -0.70 12.99
C PHE A 57 2.03 -0.93 11.82
N ILE A 58 0.76 -1.23 12.11
CA ILE A 58 -0.28 -1.40 11.07
C ILE A 58 -0.64 -0.05 10.42
N VAL A 59 -0.62 1.07 11.15
CA VAL A 59 -0.81 2.41 10.57
C VAL A 59 0.32 2.74 9.58
N MET A 60 1.58 2.47 9.96
CA MET A 60 2.74 2.59 9.07
C MET A 60 2.62 1.66 7.86
N TRP A 61 2.13 0.43 8.06
CA TRP A 61 1.93 -0.56 7.01
C TRP A 61 0.82 -0.17 6.03
N LEU A 62 -0.29 0.39 6.53
CA LEU A 62 -1.35 0.92 5.67
C LEU A 62 -0.86 2.12 4.86
N TYR A 63 -0.05 2.99 5.46
CA TYR A 63 0.59 4.09 4.72
C TYR A 63 1.48 3.56 3.59
N TYR A 64 2.34 2.55 3.85
CA TYR A 64 3.15 1.89 2.82
C TYR A 64 2.29 1.46 1.61
N TRP A 65 1.19 0.72 1.82
CA TRP A 65 0.33 0.30 0.72
C TRP A 65 -0.33 1.45 -0.04
N VAL A 66 -0.65 2.57 0.61
CA VAL A 66 -1.20 3.75 -0.10
C VAL A 66 -0.11 4.44 -0.95
N MET A 67 1.17 4.36 -0.57
CA MET A 67 2.27 4.89 -1.38
C MET A 67 2.62 3.96 -2.55
N ALA A 68 2.68 2.64 -2.29
CA ALA A 68 2.94 1.59 -3.28
C ALA A 68 1.81 1.43 -4.35
N GLN A 69 0.82 2.32 -4.39
CA GLN A 69 -0.19 2.39 -5.44
C GLN A 69 0.38 2.76 -6.82
N ASN A 70 1.63 3.20 -6.89
CA ASN A 70 2.30 3.48 -8.16
C ASN A 70 2.61 2.18 -8.95
N ASP A 71 2.88 1.08 -8.25
CA ASP A 71 3.51 -0.13 -8.82
C ASP A 71 2.66 -1.40 -8.53
N ILE A 72 1.34 -1.23 -8.39
CA ILE A 72 0.34 -2.30 -8.14
C ILE A 72 0.47 -3.44 -9.16
N ALA A 73 0.60 -3.10 -10.43
CA ALA A 73 0.67 -4.07 -11.50
C ALA A 73 1.94 -4.91 -11.39
N ASP A 74 3.08 -4.27 -11.15
CA ASP A 74 4.37 -4.94 -10.97
C ASP A 74 4.38 -5.80 -9.70
N PHE A 75 3.64 -5.41 -8.65
CA PHE A 75 3.43 -6.25 -7.46
C PHE A 75 2.67 -7.53 -7.81
N ASN A 76 1.53 -7.39 -8.49
CA ASN A 76 0.72 -8.54 -8.90
C ASN A 76 1.44 -9.41 -9.93
N TRP A 77 2.25 -8.83 -10.83
CA TRP A 77 3.12 -9.57 -11.76
C TRP A 77 4.25 -10.32 -11.07
N PHE A 78 4.92 -9.71 -10.09
CA PHE A 78 5.98 -10.36 -9.32
C PHE A 78 5.46 -11.62 -8.60
N ILE A 79 4.30 -11.51 -7.93
CA ILE A 79 3.68 -12.68 -7.27
C ILE A 79 3.16 -13.69 -8.32
N TYR A 80 2.58 -13.24 -9.44
CA TYR A 80 2.16 -14.12 -10.55
C TYR A 80 3.32 -14.96 -11.08
N THR A 81 4.48 -14.35 -11.34
CA THR A 81 5.68 -15.05 -11.85
C THR A 81 6.22 -16.08 -10.85
N MET A 82 6.01 -15.90 -9.55
CA MET A 82 6.39 -16.90 -8.53
C MET A 82 5.36 -18.02 -8.31
N LEU A 83 4.06 -17.74 -8.49
CA LEU A 83 2.97 -18.67 -8.14
C LEU A 83 2.23 -19.28 -9.34
N GLY A 84 2.43 -18.76 -10.55
CA GLY A 84 1.78 -19.21 -11.79
C GLY A 84 0.29 -18.88 -11.94
N GLY A 85 -0.41 -18.55 -10.85
CA GLY A 85 -1.83 -18.16 -10.84
C GLY A 85 -2.01 -16.64 -10.77
N TRP A 86 -2.77 -16.06 -11.71
CA TRP A 86 -3.10 -14.63 -11.68
C TRP A 86 -4.15 -14.34 -10.61
N PHE A 87 -3.85 -13.39 -9.73
CA PHE A 87 -4.72 -12.93 -8.65
C PHE A 87 -4.26 -11.55 -8.17
N ASP A 88 -5.18 -10.72 -7.67
CA ASP A 88 -4.86 -9.40 -7.12
C ASP A 88 -4.39 -9.50 -5.67
N TRP A 89 -3.12 -9.85 -5.52
CA TRP A 89 -2.44 -9.97 -4.24
C TRP A 89 -2.32 -8.63 -3.51
N PHE A 90 -2.12 -7.53 -4.25
CA PHE A 90 -2.08 -6.17 -3.71
C PHE A 90 -3.38 -5.83 -2.98
N MET A 91 -4.54 -5.95 -3.64
CA MET A 91 -5.82 -5.61 -3.03
C MET A 91 -6.21 -6.55 -1.89
N LEU A 92 -5.86 -7.84 -1.97
CA LEU A 92 -6.05 -8.76 -0.84
C LEU A 92 -5.25 -8.32 0.39
N LEU A 93 -3.96 -7.99 0.23
CA LEU A 93 -3.09 -7.58 1.33
C LEU A 93 -3.47 -6.19 1.87
N TYR A 94 -3.93 -5.29 1.01
CA TYR A 94 -4.45 -3.97 1.38
C TYR A 94 -5.73 -4.09 2.22
N ILE A 95 -6.72 -4.87 1.76
CA ILE A 95 -7.97 -5.12 2.48
C ILE A 95 -7.69 -5.83 3.81
N LEU A 96 -6.81 -6.84 3.83
CA LEU A 96 -6.40 -7.53 5.05
C LEU A 96 -5.73 -6.57 6.05
N THR A 97 -4.91 -5.63 5.57
CA THR A 97 -4.30 -4.58 6.39
C THR A 97 -5.35 -3.66 6.99
N ILE A 98 -6.36 -3.22 6.22
CA ILE A 98 -7.48 -2.39 6.71
C ILE A 98 -8.29 -3.13 7.77
N LEU A 99 -8.68 -4.39 7.52
CA LEU A 99 -9.44 -5.20 8.47
C LEU A 99 -8.66 -5.40 9.78
N THR A 100 -7.35 -5.62 9.68
CA THR A 100 -6.45 -5.77 10.82
C THR A 100 -6.31 -4.45 11.59
N LEU A 101 -6.22 -3.31 10.90
CA LEU A 101 -6.18 -1.98 11.53
C LEU A 101 -7.46 -1.68 12.30
N VAL A 102 -8.63 -1.97 11.72
CA VAL A 102 -9.94 -1.80 12.38
C VAL A 102 -10.02 -2.68 13.63
N TYR A 103 -9.63 -3.96 13.53
CA TYR A 103 -9.63 -4.88 14.66
C TYR A 103 -8.71 -4.43 15.81
N VAL A 104 -7.46 -4.09 15.52
CA VAL A 104 -6.51 -3.63 16.56
C VAL A 104 -6.87 -2.23 17.07
N GLY A 105 -7.44 -1.37 16.23
CA GLY A 105 -8.00 -0.07 16.63
C GLY A 105 -9.17 -0.21 17.61
N ILE A 106 -10.07 -1.17 17.41
CA ILE A 106 -11.15 -1.50 18.36
C ILE A 106 -10.55 -1.97 19.70
N LEU A 107 -9.54 -2.85 19.68
CA LEU A 107 -8.84 -3.27 20.91
C LEU A 107 -8.15 -2.09 21.63
N LEU A 108 -7.56 -1.15 20.89
CA LEU A 108 -6.94 0.05 21.45
C LEU A 108 -7.99 1.00 22.09
N VAL A 109 -9.12 1.24 21.43
CA VAL A 109 -10.24 2.02 21.98
C VAL A 109 -10.80 1.37 23.24
N LEU A 110 -10.97 0.05 23.25
CA LEU A 110 -11.39 -0.71 24.43
C LEU A 110 -10.37 -0.64 25.58
N ALA A 111 -9.07 -0.71 25.30
CA ALA A 111 -8.01 -0.52 26.30
C ALA A 111 -8.05 0.90 26.90
N ILE A 112 -8.22 1.94 26.07
CA ILE A 112 -8.37 3.32 26.52
C ILE A 112 -9.63 3.47 27.40
N ALA A 113 -10.76 2.86 27.01
CA ALA A 113 -11.98 2.86 27.79
C ALA A 113 -11.83 2.13 29.14
N HIS A 114 -11.09 1.02 29.19
CA HIS A 114 -10.72 0.35 30.44
C HIS A 114 -9.87 1.27 31.35
N CYS A 115 -8.88 2.00 30.80
CA CYS A 115 -8.11 2.99 31.54
C CYS A 115 -8.99 4.10 32.13
N ILE A 116 -9.85 4.72 31.32
CA ILE A 116 -10.73 5.83 31.72
C ILE A 116 -11.74 5.38 32.79
N THR A 117 -12.25 4.15 32.71
CA THR A 117 -13.23 3.59 33.66
C THR A 117 -12.61 2.88 34.87
N GLY A 118 -11.27 2.92 35.02
CA GLY A 118 -10.57 2.32 36.15
C GLY A 118 -10.67 0.79 36.23
N ARG A 119 -10.69 0.10 35.07
CA ARG A 119 -10.84 -1.35 34.96
C ARG A 119 -9.52 -2.06 34.67
N GLN A 120 -9.45 -3.34 35.05
CA GLN A 120 -8.31 -4.20 34.77
C GLN A 120 -8.12 -4.34 33.24
N LEU A 121 -6.92 -4.07 32.71
CA LEU A 121 -6.58 -4.20 31.28
C LEU A 121 -6.35 -5.67 30.86
N TYR A 122 -7.19 -6.59 31.32
CA TYR A 122 -7.05 -8.01 30.97
C TYR A 122 -7.45 -8.27 29.51
N LEU A 123 -6.46 -8.49 28.65
CA LEU A 123 -6.66 -8.87 27.25
C LEU A 123 -6.82 -10.40 27.16
N HIS A 124 -7.87 -10.91 26.51
CA HIS A 124 -8.07 -12.36 26.43
C HIS A 124 -7.07 -13.05 25.47
N TRP A 125 -6.82 -14.35 25.66
CA TRP A 125 -5.93 -15.15 24.80
C TRP A 125 -6.35 -15.12 23.32
N VAL A 126 -7.66 -15.09 23.06
CA VAL A 126 -8.27 -14.92 21.73
C VAL A 126 -7.82 -13.64 21.02
N HIS A 127 -7.39 -12.60 21.74
CA HIS A 127 -6.84 -11.37 21.17
C HIS A 127 -5.31 -11.33 21.22
N LYS A 128 -4.71 -11.89 22.28
CA LYS A 128 -3.25 -12.00 22.43
C LYS A 128 -2.60 -12.77 21.28
N ILE A 129 -3.22 -13.87 20.82
CA ILE A 129 -2.69 -14.69 19.72
C ILE A 129 -2.68 -13.92 18.38
N PRO A 130 -3.80 -13.35 17.87
CA PRO A 130 -3.78 -12.50 16.68
C PRO A 130 -2.81 -11.31 16.76
N VAL A 131 -2.71 -10.62 17.90
CA VAL A 131 -1.79 -9.47 18.05
C VAL A 131 -0.32 -9.90 17.87
N VAL A 132 0.07 -11.07 18.38
CA VAL A 132 1.42 -11.62 18.16
C VAL A 132 1.61 -12.09 16.72
N LEU A 133 0.63 -12.78 16.12
CA LEU A 133 0.72 -13.24 14.74
C LEU A 133 0.84 -12.07 13.75
N VAL A 134 0.07 -11.01 13.94
CA VAL A 134 0.15 -9.78 13.12
C VAL A 134 1.50 -9.10 13.30
N LEU A 135 2.00 -8.93 14.53
CA LEU A 135 3.34 -8.36 14.76
C LEU A 135 4.45 -9.19 14.09
N ALA A 136 4.39 -10.51 14.19
CA ALA A 136 5.35 -11.41 13.54
C ALA A 136 5.27 -11.31 12.00
N ALA A 137 4.06 -11.32 11.44
CA ALA A 137 3.84 -11.16 10.00
C ALA A 137 4.35 -9.80 9.49
N CYS A 138 4.06 -8.70 10.18
CA CYS A 138 4.56 -7.38 9.83
C CYS A 138 6.11 -7.32 9.81
N VAL A 139 6.78 -7.94 10.79
CA VAL A 139 8.26 -8.02 10.80
C VAL A 139 8.78 -8.85 9.63
N VAL A 140 8.18 -10.02 9.35
CA VAL A 140 8.59 -10.88 8.24
C VAL A 140 8.40 -10.18 6.89
N VAL A 141 7.28 -9.51 6.66
CA VAL A 141 7.03 -8.83 5.37
C VAL A 141 7.89 -7.57 5.20
N VAL A 142 8.18 -6.82 6.28
CA VAL A 142 9.17 -5.72 6.23
C VAL A 142 10.56 -6.23 5.85
N ILE A 143 11.00 -7.38 6.39
CA ILE A 143 12.27 -8.02 5.98
C ILE A 143 12.22 -8.41 4.51
N LEU A 144 11.17 -9.12 4.08
CA LEU A 144 11.02 -9.57 2.69
C LEU A 144 11.03 -8.41 1.69
N LEU A 145 10.33 -7.30 1.96
CA LEU A 145 10.38 -6.11 1.08
C LEU A 145 11.73 -5.38 1.14
N SER A 146 12.43 -5.40 2.27
CA SER A 146 13.75 -4.76 2.38
C SER A 146 14.80 -5.46 1.51
N GLU A 147 14.69 -6.78 1.37
CA GLU A 147 15.58 -7.61 0.52
C GLU A 147 15.10 -7.65 -0.95
N LEU A 148 13.81 -7.91 -1.19
CA LEU A 148 13.27 -8.12 -2.54
C LEU A 148 12.98 -6.82 -3.30
N TRP A 149 12.65 -5.73 -2.59
CA TRP A 149 12.03 -4.56 -3.23
C TRP A 149 12.45 -3.23 -2.59
N ARG A 150 13.77 -2.99 -2.61
CA ARG A 150 14.42 -1.87 -1.94
C ARG A 150 14.03 -0.47 -2.46
N SER A 151 13.56 -0.36 -3.72
CA SER A 151 13.09 0.90 -4.32
C SER A 151 11.89 1.52 -3.59
N GLU A 152 10.98 0.70 -3.02
CA GLU A 152 9.74 1.24 -2.44
C GLU A 152 9.97 1.96 -1.11
N TRP A 153 11.07 1.67 -0.42
CA TRP A 153 11.49 2.48 0.72
C TRP A 153 11.92 3.89 0.30
N VAL A 154 12.37 4.08 -0.95
CA VAL A 154 12.62 5.40 -1.54
C VAL A 154 11.28 6.09 -1.87
N LEU A 155 10.31 5.38 -2.44
CA LEU A 155 8.96 5.89 -2.73
C LEU A 155 8.23 6.37 -1.45
N VAL A 156 8.33 5.62 -0.36
CA VAL A 156 7.84 6.00 0.97
C VAL A 156 8.49 7.31 1.43
N GLY A 157 9.81 7.44 1.28
CA GLY A 157 10.57 8.64 1.65
C GLY A 157 10.20 9.88 0.84
N ILE A 158 10.15 9.74 -0.50
CA ILE A 158 9.72 10.80 -1.43
C ILE A 158 8.31 11.25 -1.07
N THR A 159 7.36 10.32 -0.99
CA THR A 159 5.93 10.66 -0.82
C THR A 159 5.61 11.18 0.59
N LEU A 160 6.47 10.88 1.58
CA LEU A 160 6.41 11.54 2.90
C LEU A 160 6.71 13.05 2.82
N GLN A 161 7.59 13.51 1.90
CA GLN A 161 7.83 14.95 1.71
C GLN A 161 6.61 15.67 1.13
N VAL A 162 5.79 14.96 0.35
CA VAL A 162 4.56 15.47 -0.28
C VAL A 162 3.42 15.54 0.74
N THR A 163 3.23 14.45 1.48
CA THR A 163 2.16 14.33 2.46
C THR A 163 2.51 15.01 3.79
N ALA A 164 3.76 15.44 4.00
CA ALA A 164 4.24 16.12 5.21
C ALA A 164 3.29 17.21 5.76
N PRO A 165 2.72 18.14 4.95
CA PRO A 165 1.74 19.11 5.44
C PRO A 165 0.49 18.44 6.02
N VAL A 166 -0.06 17.43 5.34
CA VAL A 166 -1.27 16.70 5.75
C VAL A 166 -0.98 15.85 7.00
N VAL A 167 0.14 15.12 7.01
CA VAL A 167 0.61 14.31 8.14
C VAL A 167 0.84 15.20 9.36
N GLN A 168 1.41 16.40 9.20
CA GLN A 168 1.56 17.37 10.29
C GLN A 168 0.20 17.82 10.83
N ILE A 169 -0.74 18.22 9.96
CA ILE A 169 -2.08 18.66 10.38
C ILE A 169 -2.82 17.56 11.15
N VAL A 170 -2.78 16.32 10.64
CA VAL A 170 -3.35 15.14 11.31
C VAL A 170 -2.67 14.88 12.66
N ALA A 171 -1.34 14.98 12.74
CA ALA A 171 -0.60 14.83 13.99
C ALA A 171 -0.97 15.92 15.03
N VAL A 172 -1.13 17.18 14.61
CA VAL A 172 -1.61 18.26 15.48
C VAL A 172 -2.99 17.92 16.02
N VAL A 173 -3.96 17.56 15.17
CA VAL A 173 -5.33 17.22 15.60
C VAL A 173 -5.35 16.05 16.58
N ILE A 174 -4.58 14.98 16.31
CA ILE A 174 -4.45 13.83 17.22
C ILE A 174 -3.88 14.27 18.58
N LEU A 175 -2.82 15.07 18.61
CA LEU A 175 -2.25 15.58 19.86
C LEU A 175 -3.20 16.52 20.60
N THR A 176 -3.98 17.36 19.90
CA THR A 176 -5.02 18.20 20.53
C THR A 176 -6.07 17.35 21.23
N VAL A 177 -6.53 16.25 20.61
CA VAL A 177 -7.50 15.31 21.21
C VAL A 177 -6.90 14.57 22.40
N LEU A 178 -5.64 14.15 22.31
CA LEU A 178 -4.92 13.46 23.40
C LEU A 178 -4.67 14.33 24.64
N ALA A 179 -4.82 15.66 24.55
CA ALA A 179 -4.79 16.54 25.71
C ALA A 179 -5.91 16.24 26.73
N TRP A 180 -7.06 15.72 26.29
CA TRP A 180 -8.20 15.42 27.18
C TRP A 180 -7.93 14.29 28.19
N PRO A 181 -7.47 13.08 27.77
CA PRO A 181 -7.06 12.06 28.72
C PRO A 181 -5.80 12.47 29.51
N LEU A 182 -4.85 13.19 28.90
CA LEU A 182 -3.62 13.61 29.57
C LEU A 182 -3.88 14.59 30.73
N SER A 183 -4.74 15.59 30.52
CA SER A 183 -5.15 16.53 31.58
C SER A 183 -5.95 15.82 32.70
N GLY A 184 -6.70 14.77 32.36
CA GLY A 184 -7.31 13.87 33.35
C GLY A 184 -6.28 13.12 34.21
N LEU A 185 -5.21 12.61 33.60
CA LEU A 185 -4.09 11.98 34.33
C LEU A 185 -3.36 13.00 35.23
N TRP A 186 -3.18 14.24 34.75
CA TRP A 186 -2.52 15.32 35.49
C TRP A 186 -3.27 15.71 36.76
N TRP A 187 -4.62 15.75 36.75
CA TRP A 187 -5.43 16.01 37.94
C TRP A 187 -5.82 14.76 38.76
N GLY A 188 -5.35 13.56 38.36
CA GLY A 188 -5.67 12.28 39.01
C GLY A 188 -4.95 12.02 40.35
N SER A 189 -4.72 10.73 40.67
CA SER A 189 -4.09 10.27 41.93
C SER A 189 -2.67 9.68 41.78
N LEU A 190 -2.08 9.71 40.58
CA LEU A 190 -0.73 9.20 40.30
C LEU A 190 0.37 9.93 41.09
N HIS A 191 1.52 9.29 41.33
CA HIS A 191 2.70 10.00 41.85
C HIS A 191 3.11 11.13 40.91
N ILE A 192 3.43 12.29 41.48
CA ILE A 192 3.69 13.55 40.75
C ILE A 192 4.77 13.41 39.66
N ALA A 193 5.82 12.64 39.91
CA ALA A 193 6.90 12.37 38.94
C ALA A 193 6.37 11.79 37.61
N TYR A 194 5.45 10.82 37.64
CA TYR A 194 4.87 10.25 36.43
C TYR A 194 3.97 11.25 35.68
N ARG A 195 3.31 12.16 36.40
CA ARG A 195 2.51 13.24 35.78
C ARG A 195 3.41 14.23 35.06
N CYS A 196 4.50 14.66 35.71
CA CYS A 196 5.50 15.54 35.11
C CYS A 196 6.14 14.90 33.87
N VAL A 197 6.59 13.64 33.96
CA VAL A 197 7.15 12.92 32.80
C VAL A 197 6.15 12.83 31.64
N ALA A 198 4.89 12.48 31.90
CA ALA A 198 3.87 12.37 30.86
C ALA A 198 3.55 13.73 30.18
N VAL A 199 3.44 14.81 30.95
CA VAL A 199 3.19 16.16 30.40
C VAL A 199 4.41 16.72 29.69
N ILE A 200 5.63 16.52 30.21
CA ILE A 200 6.87 16.94 29.55
C ILE A 200 7.03 16.20 28.21
N ALA A 201 6.84 14.89 28.18
CA ALA A 201 6.92 14.10 26.94
C ALA A 201 5.89 14.56 25.89
N TYR A 202 4.65 14.85 26.32
CA TYR A 202 3.62 15.40 25.45
C TYR A 202 3.95 16.81 24.93
N VAL A 203 4.44 17.72 25.78
CA VAL A 203 4.80 19.08 25.38
C VAL A 203 5.99 19.08 24.42
N LEU A 204 7.00 18.23 24.65
CA LEU A 204 8.13 18.05 23.72
C LEU A 204 7.66 17.51 22.35
N LEU A 205 6.75 16.52 22.34
CA LEU A 205 6.17 15.99 21.11
C LEU A 205 5.31 17.02 20.36
N LEU A 206 4.51 17.81 21.08
CA LEU A 206 3.69 18.87 20.51
C LEU A 206 4.55 19.99 19.92
N LEU A 207 5.61 20.41 20.62
CA LEU A 207 6.59 21.38 20.12
C LEU A 207 7.33 20.85 18.88
N PHE A 208 7.71 19.56 18.86
CA PHE A 208 8.31 18.94 17.68
C PHE A 208 7.38 18.99 16.46
N VAL A 209 6.09 18.64 16.63
CA VAL A 209 5.08 18.70 15.55
C VAL A 209 4.73 20.15 15.15
N TYR A 210 4.87 21.13 16.03
CA TYR A 210 4.73 22.55 15.69
C TYR A 210 5.95 23.12 14.95
N LEU A 211 7.15 22.57 15.17
CA LEU A 211 8.41 23.06 14.60
C LEU A 211 8.87 22.29 13.34
N SER A 212 8.35 21.08 13.09
CA SER A 212 8.63 20.34 11.85
C SER A 212 8.37 21.10 10.52
N PRO A 213 7.42 22.08 10.41
CA PRO A 213 7.34 23.01 9.28
C PRO A 213 8.66 23.66 8.87
N LEU A 214 9.54 23.93 9.84
CA LEU A 214 10.82 24.61 9.65
C LEU A 214 11.97 23.67 9.24
N ILE A 215 11.76 22.35 9.33
CA ILE A 215 12.81 21.33 9.21
C ILE A 215 12.61 20.45 7.97
N MET A 216 11.35 20.17 7.59
CA MET A 216 11.07 19.28 6.47
C MET A 216 11.31 19.97 5.12
N GLN A 217 12.10 19.34 4.24
CA GLN A 217 12.11 19.63 2.81
C GLN A 217 10.71 19.38 2.23
N LYS A 218 10.28 20.23 1.30
CA LYS A 218 8.92 20.20 0.71
C LYS A 218 9.00 20.60 -0.76
N PRO A 219 9.08 19.65 -1.72
CA PRO A 219 9.28 19.97 -3.13
C PRO A 219 8.19 20.90 -3.68
N CYS A 220 6.92 20.73 -3.31
CA CYS A 220 5.81 21.56 -3.78
C CYS A 220 5.52 22.83 -2.96
N VAL A 221 6.38 23.22 -2.01
CA VAL A 221 6.24 24.50 -1.29
C VAL A 221 7.15 25.56 -1.93
N VAL A 222 6.73 25.99 -3.12
CA VAL A 222 7.43 26.96 -3.99
C VAL A 222 6.47 28.09 -4.36
N ARG A 223 6.98 29.27 -4.75
CA ARG A 223 6.09 30.33 -5.28
C ARG A 223 5.53 29.91 -6.64
N THR A 224 4.39 30.45 -7.02
CA THR A 224 3.77 30.16 -8.33
C THR A 224 4.61 30.70 -9.49
N GLU A 225 5.38 31.77 -9.26
CA GLU A 225 6.34 32.36 -10.22
C GLU A 225 7.63 31.53 -10.38
N ASP A 226 7.96 30.68 -9.40
CA ASP A 226 9.14 29.80 -9.37
C ASP A 226 8.80 28.34 -9.77
N LEU A 227 7.54 28.05 -10.11
CA LEU A 227 7.11 26.67 -10.40
C LEU A 227 7.59 26.23 -11.80
N PRO A 228 8.24 25.07 -11.95
CA PRO A 228 8.66 24.56 -13.25
C PRO A 228 7.49 24.38 -14.24
N THR A 229 7.79 24.36 -15.52
CA THR A 229 6.83 24.00 -16.57
C THR A 229 6.27 22.61 -16.33
N LYS A 230 4.97 22.40 -16.59
CA LYS A 230 4.33 21.08 -16.49
C LYS A 230 5.09 20.06 -17.35
N PRO A 231 5.66 18.98 -16.77
CA PRO A 231 6.37 17.99 -17.55
C PRO A 231 5.36 17.20 -18.39
N PRO A 232 5.52 17.16 -19.73
CA PRO A 232 4.63 16.40 -20.58
C PRO A 232 4.90 14.89 -20.43
N ILE A 233 3.88 14.10 -20.78
CA ILE A 233 3.86 12.67 -20.51
C ILE A 233 4.38 11.90 -21.74
N ILE A 234 5.22 10.90 -21.49
CA ILE A 234 5.61 9.87 -22.45
C ILE A 234 4.81 8.61 -22.10
N ALA A 235 4.12 8.04 -23.08
CA ALA A 235 3.18 6.95 -22.86
C ALA A 235 3.94 5.61 -22.77
N HIS A 236 4.09 5.10 -21.54
CA HIS A 236 4.85 3.87 -21.24
C HIS A 236 4.17 2.66 -21.90
N ARG A 237 4.79 2.03 -22.90
CA ARG A 237 4.22 0.93 -23.70
C ARG A 237 2.85 1.25 -24.31
N GLY A 238 2.60 2.55 -24.54
CA GLY A 238 1.32 3.13 -24.93
C GLY A 238 0.43 3.50 -23.73
N ALA A 239 -0.78 2.95 -23.67
CA ALA A 239 -1.74 3.14 -22.59
C ALA A 239 -2.09 1.80 -21.90
N PRO A 240 -1.10 1.14 -21.24
CA PRO A 240 -1.22 -0.21 -20.71
C PRO A 240 -2.30 -0.35 -19.62
N GLN A 241 -2.70 0.75 -18.98
CA GLN A 241 -3.83 0.76 -18.04
C GLN A 241 -5.21 0.64 -18.69
N LEU A 242 -5.32 0.84 -20.01
CA LEU A 242 -6.58 0.81 -20.75
C LEU A 242 -6.61 -0.31 -21.81
N ALA A 243 -5.45 -0.62 -22.39
CA ALA A 243 -5.27 -1.54 -23.51
C ALA A 243 -4.05 -2.46 -23.26
N PRO A 244 -3.93 -3.62 -23.94
CA PRO A 244 -2.77 -4.50 -23.78
C PRO A 244 -1.45 -3.81 -24.17
N GLU A 245 -0.46 -3.82 -23.26
CA GLU A 245 0.83 -3.14 -23.43
C GLU A 245 1.59 -3.55 -24.70
N ASN A 246 2.40 -2.64 -25.27
CA ASN A 246 3.20 -2.88 -26.47
C ASN A 246 2.40 -3.33 -27.72
N THR A 247 1.10 -3.01 -27.80
CA THR A 247 0.27 -3.28 -28.99
C THR A 247 -0.08 -2.00 -29.76
N ASN A 248 -0.43 -2.14 -31.05
CA ASN A 248 -0.85 -1.02 -31.88
C ASN A 248 -2.05 -0.26 -31.28
N ILE A 249 -3.01 -0.95 -30.66
CA ILE A 249 -4.14 -0.30 -30.00
C ILE A 249 -3.74 0.41 -28.69
N SER A 250 -2.68 -0.01 -28.00
CA SER A 250 -2.12 0.71 -26.86
C SER A 250 -1.63 2.10 -27.26
N TYR A 251 -0.86 2.20 -28.34
CA TYR A 251 -0.36 3.48 -28.87
C TYR A 251 -1.46 4.35 -29.47
N GLN A 252 -2.47 3.75 -30.13
CA GLN A 252 -3.65 4.48 -30.59
C GLN A 252 -4.45 5.07 -29.42
N THR A 253 -4.67 4.29 -28.35
CA THR A 253 -5.36 4.75 -27.14
C THR A 253 -4.54 5.85 -26.43
N ALA A 254 -3.21 5.72 -26.37
CA ALA A 254 -2.33 6.77 -25.83
C ALA A 254 -2.39 8.07 -26.66
N ALA A 255 -2.59 7.98 -27.97
CA ALA A 255 -2.68 9.15 -28.86
C ALA A 255 -3.95 10.00 -28.63
N GLU A 256 -4.99 9.45 -28.01
CA GLU A 256 -6.20 10.18 -27.61
C GLU A 256 -5.94 11.17 -26.45
N TYR A 257 -4.81 11.00 -25.75
CA TYR A 257 -4.37 11.87 -24.65
C TYR A 257 -3.22 12.80 -25.06
N SER A 258 -2.99 13.85 -24.27
CA SER A 258 -1.98 14.88 -24.52
C SER A 258 -0.54 14.43 -24.19
N VAL A 259 -0.13 13.27 -24.70
CA VAL A 259 1.23 12.72 -24.58
C VAL A 259 2.20 13.36 -25.60
N TYR A 260 3.44 13.57 -25.20
CA TYR A 260 4.54 14.08 -26.03
C TYR A 260 5.22 12.98 -26.84
N GLY A 261 5.43 11.82 -26.22
CA GLY A 261 6.09 10.68 -26.83
C GLY A 261 5.39 9.35 -26.54
N PHE A 262 5.83 8.31 -27.24
CA PHE A 262 5.58 6.92 -26.89
C PHE A 262 6.91 6.29 -26.45
N GLU A 263 6.85 5.44 -25.43
CA GLU A 263 7.95 4.55 -25.03
C GLU A 263 7.60 3.11 -25.45
N THR A 264 8.60 2.30 -25.80
CA THR A 264 8.42 0.86 -26.07
C THR A 264 9.70 0.03 -25.85
N ASP A 265 9.53 -1.22 -25.41
CA ASP A 265 10.61 -2.20 -25.31
C ASP A 265 10.87 -2.89 -26.66
N VAL A 266 12.13 -2.94 -27.14
CA VAL A 266 12.51 -3.53 -28.44
C VAL A 266 13.41 -4.74 -28.28
N LYS A 267 13.06 -5.84 -28.97
CA LYS A 267 13.87 -7.07 -29.10
C LYS A 267 14.02 -7.46 -30.57
N ILE A 268 14.97 -8.34 -30.88
CA ILE A 268 15.23 -8.85 -32.23
C ILE A 268 14.76 -10.30 -32.32
N SER A 269 14.02 -10.67 -33.36
CA SER A 269 13.64 -12.06 -33.62
C SER A 269 14.82 -12.90 -34.16
N TRP A 270 14.67 -14.23 -34.14
CA TRP A 270 15.71 -15.17 -34.57
C TRP A 270 16.17 -14.96 -36.04
N ASP A 271 15.26 -14.45 -36.86
CA ASP A 271 15.41 -14.09 -38.28
C ASP A 271 15.68 -12.58 -38.51
N GLY A 272 15.82 -11.78 -37.45
CA GLY A 272 16.40 -10.42 -37.52
C GLY A 272 15.40 -9.26 -37.55
N VAL A 273 14.11 -9.50 -37.35
CA VAL A 273 13.08 -8.45 -37.31
C VAL A 273 12.99 -7.85 -35.91
N PRO A 274 13.14 -6.52 -35.73
CA PRO A 274 12.89 -5.89 -34.44
C PRO A 274 11.38 -5.82 -34.14
N PHE A 275 10.99 -6.24 -32.93
CA PHE A 275 9.60 -6.34 -32.48
C PHE A 275 9.43 -5.81 -31.05
N LEU A 276 8.19 -5.47 -30.68
CA LEU A 276 7.90 -4.89 -29.37
C LEU A 276 7.63 -5.99 -28.33
N MET A 277 8.38 -6.00 -27.24
CA MET A 277 8.18 -6.92 -26.11
C MET A 277 9.04 -6.50 -24.92
N HIS A 278 8.47 -6.35 -23.72
CA HIS A 278 9.24 -6.14 -22.48
C HIS A 278 9.94 -7.43 -22.03
N ASP A 279 9.16 -8.51 -21.96
CA ASP A 279 9.55 -9.73 -21.25
C ASP A 279 10.66 -10.53 -21.95
N SER A 280 11.42 -11.25 -21.13
CA SER A 280 12.40 -12.21 -21.62
C SER A 280 11.75 -13.38 -22.36
N THR A 281 10.54 -13.81 -21.96
CA THR A 281 9.72 -14.83 -22.63
C THR A 281 8.44 -14.24 -23.21
N LEU A 282 7.53 -15.07 -23.71
CA LEU A 282 6.24 -14.65 -24.29
C LEU A 282 5.03 -14.98 -23.38
N ALA A 283 5.26 -15.63 -22.23
CA ALA A 283 4.21 -16.22 -21.39
C ALA A 283 3.25 -15.21 -20.74
N ARG A 284 3.73 -14.02 -20.40
CA ARG A 284 2.92 -13.02 -19.69
C ARG A 284 1.89 -12.35 -20.60
N THR A 285 2.28 -11.95 -21.80
CA THR A 285 1.53 -11.04 -22.68
C THR A 285 1.02 -11.70 -23.96
N THR A 286 1.10 -13.03 -24.08
CA THR A 286 0.63 -13.76 -25.28
C THR A 286 0.02 -15.12 -24.95
N ASN A 287 -0.64 -15.75 -25.93
CA ASN A 287 -1.11 -17.13 -25.83
C ASN A 287 -0.06 -18.21 -26.23
N VAL A 288 1.24 -17.95 -26.01
CA VAL A 288 2.34 -18.90 -26.34
C VAL A 288 2.14 -20.31 -25.75
N HIS A 289 1.49 -20.42 -24.58
CA HIS A 289 1.13 -21.69 -23.95
C HIS A 289 0.24 -22.59 -24.85
N GLU A 290 -0.63 -21.97 -25.66
CA GLU A 290 -1.57 -22.67 -26.55
C GLU A 290 -0.91 -22.99 -27.90
N VAL A 291 -0.20 -22.03 -28.49
CA VAL A 291 0.37 -22.12 -29.84
C VAL A 291 1.69 -22.88 -29.87
N PHE A 292 2.50 -22.75 -28.81
CA PHE A 292 3.83 -23.36 -28.69
C PHE A 292 4.10 -23.90 -27.27
N PRO A 293 3.27 -24.83 -26.72
CA PRO A 293 3.38 -25.30 -25.32
C PRO A 293 4.81 -25.73 -24.92
N ASN A 294 5.50 -26.47 -25.80
CA ASN A 294 6.87 -26.95 -25.59
C ASN A 294 7.96 -25.85 -25.65
N ARG A 295 7.58 -24.59 -25.89
CA ARG A 295 8.48 -23.42 -25.96
C ARG A 295 8.04 -22.25 -25.07
N THR A 296 7.05 -22.44 -24.20
CA THR A 296 6.56 -21.44 -23.22
C THR A 296 7.68 -20.62 -22.56
N ASP A 297 8.65 -21.31 -21.94
CA ASP A 297 9.75 -20.69 -21.18
C ASP A 297 10.97 -20.34 -22.05
N LYS A 298 10.82 -20.34 -23.38
CA LYS A 298 11.88 -19.91 -24.29
C LYS A 298 11.88 -18.39 -24.43
N LEU A 299 13.07 -17.85 -24.67
CA LEU A 299 13.24 -16.43 -24.81
C LEU A 299 12.52 -15.93 -26.07
N SER A 300 11.91 -14.74 -25.99
CA SER A 300 11.11 -14.14 -27.07
C SER A 300 11.93 -13.95 -28.36
N GLU A 301 13.20 -13.59 -28.24
CA GLU A 301 14.21 -13.55 -29.34
C GLU A 301 14.52 -14.91 -30.00
N SER A 302 14.10 -16.04 -29.41
CA SER A 302 14.32 -17.40 -29.96
C SER A 302 13.16 -17.92 -30.83
N PHE A 303 12.28 -17.02 -31.25
CA PHE A 303 11.21 -17.26 -32.21
C PHE A 303 11.47 -16.47 -33.50
N THR A 304 11.04 -16.99 -34.65
CA THR A 304 11.06 -16.23 -35.91
C THR A 304 9.90 -15.23 -35.95
N TRP A 305 9.98 -14.24 -36.84
CA TRP A 305 8.91 -13.27 -37.02
C TRP A 305 7.58 -13.93 -37.42
N GLU A 306 7.64 -14.97 -38.26
CA GLU A 306 6.45 -15.75 -38.64
C GLU A 306 5.83 -16.50 -37.45
N GLU A 307 6.65 -16.99 -36.51
CA GLU A 307 6.17 -17.61 -35.28
C GLU A 307 5.53 -16.59 -34.34
N LEU A 308 6.17 -15.42 -34.16
CA LEU A 308 5.66 -14.33 -33.33
C LEU A 308 4.30 -13.81 -33.83
N GLN A 309 4.10 -13.70 -35.15
CA GLN A 309 2.83 -13.27 -35.74
C GLN A 309 1.67 -14.27 -35.56
N ARG A 310 1.93 -15.53 -35.23
CA ARG A 310 0.86 -16.50 -34.94
C ARG A 310 0.16 -16.23 -33.60
N LEU A 311 0.86 -15.65 -32.64
CA LEU A 311 0.36 -15.39 -31.28
C LEU A 311 -0.72 -14.31 -31.22
N ASP A 312 -1.65 -14.43 -30.27
CA ASP A 312 -2.46 -13.32 -29.75
C ASP A 312 -1.62 -12.53 -28.73
N ALA A 313 -1.70 -11.20 -28.74
CA ALA A 313 -0.99 -10.31 -27.82
C ALA A 313 -1.91 -9.41 -26.96
N GLY A 314 -3.21 -9.72 -26.85
CA GLY A 314 -4.20 -8.84 -26.20
C GLY A 314 -5.39 -9.50 -25.51
N SER A 315 -5.73 -10.76 -25.81
CA SER A 315 -6.75 -11.52 -25.06
C SER A 315 -6.34 -11.74 -23.59
N TRP A 316 -5.04 -11.82 -23.29
CA TRP A 316 -4.52 -11.92 -21.92
C TRP A 316 -4.98 -10.76 -21.03
N PHE A 317 -5.11 -9.56 -21.60
CA PHE A 317 -5.50 -8.34 -20.88
C PHE A 317 -6.98 -8.42 -20.47
N LEU A 318 -7.83 -8.93 -21.37
CA LEU A 318 -9.25 -9.21 -21.10
C LEU A 318 -9.45 -10.29 -20.03
N GLN A 319 -8.59 -11.30 -19.99
CA GLN A 319 -8.66 -12.41 -19.03
C GLN A 319 -8.22 -12.00 -17.61
N ARG A 320 -7.41 -10.94 -17.47
CA ARG A 320 -6.73 -10.61 -16.20
C ARG A 320 -7.16 -9.28 -15.57
N ASP A 321 -7.73 -8.35 -16.33
CA ASP A 321 -8.06 -6.95 -15.94
C ASP A 321 -7.01 -6.34 -14.98
N PRO A 322 -5.73 -6.23 -15.38
CA PRO A 322 -4.62 -5.96 -14.46
C PRO A 322 -4.67 -4.60 -13.74
N TYR A 323 -5.63 -3.74 -14.09
CA TYR A 323 -5.84 -2.41 -13.51
C TYR A 323 -7.28 -2.14 -13.07
N HIS A 324 -8.19 -3.13 -13.14
CA HIS A 324 -9.64 -2.99 -12.87
C HIS A 324 -10.34 -1.90 -13.69
N LYS A 325 -9.87 -1.66 -14.92
CA LYS A 325 -10.37 -0.62 -15.84
C LYS A 325 -11.19 -1.18 -17.01
N LEU A 326 -11.22 -2.51 -17.25
CA LEU A 326 -12.03 -3.10 -18.35
C LEU A 326 -13.54 -2.82 -18.25
N LYS A 327 -14.07 -2.61 -17.04
CA LYS A 327 -15.46 -2.18 -16.81
C LYS A 327 -15.83 -0.86 -17.48
N TYR A 328 -14.84 -0.03 -17.83
CA TYR A 328 -15.03 1.25 -18.54
C TYR A 328 -14.70 1.15 -20.04
N VAL A 329 -14.18 0.02 -20.51
CA VAL A 329 -13.83 -0.19 -21.92
C VAL A 329 -15.07 -0.67 -22.70
N PRO A 330 -15.48 0.00 -23.79
CA PRO A 330 -16.60 -0.45 -24.62
C PRO A 330 -16.36 -1.84 -25.25
N GLU A 331 -17.40 -2.66 -25.37
CA GLU A 331 -17.27 -4.04 -25.86
C GLU A 331 -16.66 -4.12 -27.29
N LYS A 332 -17.04 -3.17 -28.16
CA LYS A 332 -16.47 -3.00 -29.50
C LYS A 332 -14.95 -2.74 -29.48
N THR A 333 -14.41 -2.21 -28.38
CA THR A 333 -12.97 -2.01 -28.18
C THR A 333 -12.32 -3.28 -27.62
N LYS A 334 -12.99 -4.02 -26.73
CA LYS A 334 -12.52 -5.34 -26.26
C LYS A 334 -12.36 -6.34 -27.40
N GLU A 335 -13.27 -6.38 -28.38
CA GLU A 335 -13.11 -7.23 -29.56
C GLU A 335 -11.86 -6.89 -30.39
N LYS A 336 -11.39 -5.63 -30.38
CA LYS A 336 -10.09 -5.27 -31.00
C LYS A 336 -8.90 -5.78 -30.20
N TYR A 337 -9.02 -5.99 -28.88
CA TYR A 337 -7.93 -6.50 -28.04
C TYR A 337 -7.62 -7.97 -28.39
N LYS A 338 -8.65 -8.78 -28.65
CA LYS A 338 -8.55 -10.17 -29.17
C LYS A 338 -7.97 -10.28 -30.58
N GLN A 339 -7.72 -9.15 -31.24
CA GLN A 339 -7.17 -9.07 -32.60
C GLN A 339 -5.74 -8.50 -32.60
N GLN A 340 -5.17 -8.17 -31.43
CA GLN A 340 -3.82 -7.63 -31.37
C GLN A 340 -2.77 -8.71 -31.61
N LYS A 341 -1.76 -8.32 -32.38
CA LYS A 341 -0.52 -9.06 -32.63
C LYS A 341 0.65 -8.31 -32.01
N ILE A 342 1.75 -9.02 -31.78
CA ILE A 342 3.05 -8.42 -31.45
C ILE A 342 3.42 -7.49 -32.61
N PRO A 343 3.56 -6.16 -32.43
CA PRO A 343 3.91 -5.27 -33.53
C PRO A 343 5.39 -5.39 -33.89
N SER A 344 5.73 -5.05 -35.14
CA SER A 344 7.12 -4.77 -35.47
C SER A 344 7.50 -3.39 -34.96
N PHE A 345 8.79 -3.14 -34.73
CA PHE A 345 9.27 -1.80 -34.42
C PHE A 345 9.00 -0.81 -35.57
N GLN A 346 8.89 -1.30 -36.82
CA GLN A 346 8.49 -0.48 -37.95
C GLN A 346 7.02 -0.02 -37.86
N ASP A 347 6.13 -0.81 -37.27
CA ASP A 347 4.72 -0.42 -37.03
C ASP A 347 4.59 0.62 -35.93
N PHE A 348 5.39 0.47 -34.86
CA PHE A 348 5.54 1.50 -33.82
C PHE A 348 6.01 2.84 -34.41
N LEU A 349 7.08 2.82 -35.22
CA LEU A 349 7.59 4.03 -35.88
C LEU A 349 6.56 4.67 -36.81
N ARG A 350 5.78 3.87 -37.57
CA ARG A 350 4.64 4.37 -38.38
C ARG A 350 3.60 5.08 -37.51
N LEU A 351 3.23 4.53 -36.36
CA LEU A 351 2.27 5.14 -35.43
C LEU A 351 2.82 6.43 -34.80
N ALA A 352 4.10 6.45 -34.42
CA ALA A 352 4.76 7.65 -33.90
C ALA A 352 4.79 8.79 -34.93
N ILE A 353 5.11 8.48 -36.21
CA ILE A 353 5.03 9.43 -37.32
C ILE A 353 3.58 9.91 -37.53
N GLN A 354 2.60 9.00 -37.58
CA GLN A 354 1.19 9.30 -37.78
C GLN A 354 0.63 10.27 -36.72
N TYR A 355 1.00 10.07 -35.45
CA TYR A 355 0.56 10.89 -34.33
C TYR A 355 1.57 12.00 -33.95
N ASN A 356 2.59 12.22 -34.79
CA ASN A 356 3.64 13.24 -34.67
C ASN A 356 4.41 13.22 -33.32
N LYS A 357 4.51 12.05 -32.68
CA LYS A 357 5.09 11.86 -31.34
C LYS A 357 6.60 11.65 -31.37
N SER A 358 7.27 11.93 -30.26
CA SER A 358 8.63 11.46 -30.00
C SER A 358 8.65 9.96 -29.66
N VAL A 359 9.77 9.28 -29.88
CA VAL A 359 9.96 7.87 -29.54
C VAL A 359 11.11 7.68 -28.57
N VAL A 360 10.82 6.91 -27.52
CA VAL A 360 11.79 6.40 -26.53
C VAL A 360 11.74 4.88 -26.61
N PHE A 361 12.87 4.19 -26.48
CA PHE A 361 12.86 2.73 -26.48
C PHE A 361 14.07 2.11 -25.81
N ASP A 362 13.82 0.99 -25.13
CA ASP A 362 14.85 0.15 -24.50
C ASP A 362 15.21 -0.99 -25.45
N LEU A 363 16.46 -1.04 -25.93
CA LEU A 363 16.89 -2.05 -26.89
C LEU A 363 17.58 -3.24 -26.20
N SER A 364 16.88 -4.36 -26.09
CA SER A 364 17.44 -5.59 -25.55
C SER A 364 18.56 -6.14 -26.46
N LYS A 365 19.78 -6.26 -25.91
CA LYS A 365 20.90 -6.94 -26.57
C LYS A 365 20.67 -8.45 -26.67
N PRO A 366 20.62 -9.05 -27.87
CA PRO A 366 20.34 -10.48 -28.02
C PRO A 366 21.38 -11.39 -27.36
N ARG A 367 20.96 -12.57 -26.89
CA ARG A 367 21.82 -13.52 -26.12
C ARG A 367 22.95 -14.14 -26.95
N GLU A 368 23.88 -14.78 -26.26
CA GLU A 368 25.01 -15.47 -26.90
C GLU A 368 24.53 -16.62 -27.81
N GLY A 369 25.06 -16.68 -29.03
CA GLY A 369 24.57 -17.57 -30.09
C GLY A 369 23.39 -17.03 -30.90
N HIS A 370 22.82 -15.87 -30.57
CA HIS A 370 21.85 -15.21 -31.44
C HIS A 370 22.55 -14.59 -32.66
N HIS A 371 22.07 -14.89 -33.88
CA HIS A 371 22.71 -14.47 -35.13
C HIS A 371 23.00 -12.96 -35.19
N PHE A 372 22.09 -12.15 -34.64
CA PHE A 372 22.15 -10.68 -34.70
C PHE A 372 22.82 -10.01 -33.48
N ARG A 373 23.39 -10.77 -32.52
CA ARG A 373 24.00 -10.20 -31.28
C ARG A 373 25.09 -9.15 -31.55
N HIS A 374 25.77 -9.22 -32.69
CA HIS A 374 26.88 -8.33 -33.03
C HIS A 374 26.50 -7.14 -33.92
N ASN A 375 25.29 -7.11 -34.48
CA ASN A 375 24.83 -6.05 -35.38
C ASN A 375 23.40 -5.53 -35.07
N TYR A 376 22.77 -5.96 -33.98
CA TYR A 376 21.42 -5.53 -33.55
C TYR A 376 21.25 -3.99 -33.56
N THR A 377 22.24 -3.25 -33.05
CA THR A 377 22.27 -1.77 -33.12
C THR A 377 22.12 -1.25 -34.55
N GLN A 378 22.82 -1.86 -35.50
CA GLN A 378 22.85 -1.43 -36.90
C GLN A 378 21.50 -1.71 -37.58
N VAL A 379 20.94 -2.90 -37.36
CA VAL A 379 19.61 -3.29 -37.85
C VAL A 379 18.53 -2.32 -37.38
N VAL A 380 18.56 -1.94 -36.09
CA VAL A 380 17.58 -1.00 -35.51
C VAL A 380 17.78 0.42 -36.05
N VAL A 381 19.01 0.94 -36.10
CA VAL A 381 19.29 2.29 -36.62
C VAL A 381 18.93 2.41 -38.10
N ASP A 382 19.26 1.42 -38.93
CA ASP A 382 18.88 1.42 -40.36
C ASP A 382 17.35 1.36 -40.54
N ILE A 383 16.61 0.65 -39.68
CA ILE A 383 15.14 0.64 -39.69
C ILE A 383 14.53 1.98 -39.25
N ILE A 384 15.11 2.66 -38.26
CA ILE A 384 14.68 4.01 -37.85
C ILE A 384 14.89 4.99 -39.00
N LEU A 385 16.08 5.02 -39.60
CA LEU A 385 16.40 5.92 -40.71
C LEU A 385 15.52 5.61 -41.96
N ALA A 386 15.27 4.34 -42.25
CA ALA A 386 14.37 3.93 -43.34
C ALA A 386 12.88 4.20 -43.07
N SER A 387 12.47 4.46 -41.83
CA SER A 387 11.08 4.81 -41.50
C SER A 387 10.69 6.24 -41.91
N GLY A 388 11.68 7.13 -42.07
CA GLY A 388 11.44 8.56 -42.34
C GLY A 388 11.01 9.38 -41.12
N ILE A 389 11.11 8.85 -39.90
CA ILE A 389 10.92 9.65 -38.68
C ILE A 389 12.00 10.74 -38.56
N GLN A 390 11.60 11.89 -38.02
CA GLN A 390 12.52 12.97 -37.62
C GLN A 390 13.54 12.44 -36.61
N GLN A 391 14.84 12.64 -36.86
CA GLN A 391 15.91 12.12 -35.98
C GLN A 391 15.85 12.79 -34.60
N GLU A 392 15.53 14.08 -34.58
CA GLU A 392 15.30 14.92 -33.40
C GLU A 392 14.09 14.49 -32.54
N LYS A 393 13.37 13.45 -32.95
CA LYS A 393 12.29 12.80 -32.19
C LYS A 393 12.67 11.44 -31.63
N VAL A 394 13.85 10.92 -31.92
CA VAL A 394 14.32 9.60 -31.52
C VAL A 394 15.26 9.73 -30.33
N TRP A 395 14.88 9.17 -29.19
CA TRP A 395 15.73 9.12 -27.99
C TRP A 395 16.55 7.84 -28.01
N TRP A 396 17.88 7.98 -28.04
CA TRP A 396 18.80 6.86 -28.08
C TRP A 396 19.37 6.60 -26.67
N LEU A 397 18.76 5.62 -25.99
CA LEU A 397 19.16 5.16 -24.66
C LEU A 397 20.39 4.21 -24.66
N PRO A 398 20.54 3.26 -25.61
CA PRO A 398 21.59 2.25 -25.52
C PRO A 398 23.03 2.80 -25.52
N ASN A 399 23.77 2.52 -24.45
CA ASN A 399 25.17 2.91 -24.31
C ASN A 399 26.13 2.19 -25.27
N GLU A 400 25.75 1.00 -25.80
CA GLU A 400 26.60 0.28 -26.74
C GLU A 400 26.66 0.96 -28.12
N ASN A 401 27.87 1.11 -28.66
CA ASN A 401 28.16 1.71 -29.97
C ASN A 401 27.69 3.17 -30.14
N ARG A 402 27.46 3.94 -29.04
CA ARG A 402 26.90 5.30 -29.09
C ARG A 402 27.56 6.22 -30.13
N THR A 403 28.89 6.27 -30.18
CA THR A 403 29.66 7.06 -31.17
C THR A 403 29.36 6.69 -32.62
N TRP A 404 29.14 5.40 -32.93
CA TRP A 404 28.75 4.99 -34.28
C TRP A 404 27.31 5.43 -34.62
N VAL A 405 26.42 5.43 -33.62
CA VAL A 405 25.05 5.94 -33.79
C VAL A 405 25.05 7.45 -34.01
N GLU A 406 25.91 8.20 -33.31
CA GLU A 406 26.10 9.65 -33.50
C GLU A 406 26.63 9.98 -34.91
N GLU A 407 27.63 9.24 -35.41
CA GLU A 407 28.12 9.40 -36.79
C GLU A 407 27.05 9.07 -37.84
N LYS A 408 26.22 8.06 -37.58
CA LYS A 408 25.21 7.51 -38.51
C LYS A 408 23.88 8.26 -38.50
N ALA A 409 23.48 8.79 -37.34
CA ALA A 409 22.19 9.42 -37.08
C ALA A 409 22.35 10.60 -36.09
N PRO A 410 23.07 11.68 -36.48
CA PRO A 410 23.48 12.77 -35.58
C PRO A 410 22.34 13.60 -34.99
N GLY A 411 21.10 13.44 -35.46
CA GLY A 411 19.93 14.09 -34.85
C GLY A 411 19.31 13.31 -33.69
N PHE A 412 19.71 12.06 -33.43
CA PHE A 412 19.18 11.27 -32.31
C PHE A 412 19.55 11.92 -30.96
N ILE A 413 18.56 12.04 -30.07
CA ILE A 413 18.72 12.60 -28.73
C ILE A 413 19.44 11.56 -27.86
N GLN A 414 20.74 11.75 -27.69
CA GLN A 414 21.56 10.92 -26.83
C GLN A 414 21.06 11.02 -25.38
N THR A 415 20.65 9.87 -24.85
CA THR A 415 20.02 9.75 -23.54
C THR A 415 20.75 8.70 -22.71
N ALA A 416 21.10 9.00 -21.46
CA ALA A 416 21.61 8.02 -20.50
C ALA A 416 20.46 7.32 -19.76
N GLU A 417 20.69 6.07 -19.36
CA GLU A 417 19.75 5.24 -18.60
C GLU A 417 20.20 5.20 -17.12
N GLY A 418 19.39 5.75 -16.20
CA GLY A 418 19.71 5.84 -14.77
C GLY A 418 20.62 7.02 -14.38
N ARG A 419 21.13 7.01 -13.14
CA ARG A 419 21.90 8.12 -12.54
C ARG A 419 23.38 8.13 -12.98
N TYR A 420 23.81 9.21 -13.61
CA TYR A 420 25.21 9.49 -13.96
C TYR A 420 25.72 10.81 -13.36
N ASP A 421 27.03 10.94 -13.15
CA ASP A 421 27.61 12.23 -12.78
C ASP A 421 27.72 13.16 -14.00
N VAL A 422 27.37 14.44 -13.83
CA VAL A 422 27.29 15.45 -14.91
C VAL A 422 28.55 15.51 -15.79
N ASN A 423 29.74 15.38 -15.19
CA ASN A 423 31.00 15.41 -15.94
C ASN A 423 31.14 14.25 -16.95
N ILE A 424 30.49 13.11 -16.70
CA ILE A 424 30.46 11.98 -17.65
C ILE A 424 29.51 12.32 -18.80
N LEU A 425 28.29 12.76 -18.48
CA LEU A 425 27.27 13.14 -19.46
C LEU A 425 27.76 14.23 -20.41
N LEU A 426 28.41 15.29 -19.89
CA LEU A 426 28.98 16.36 -20.72
C LEU A 426 30.16 15.90 -21.57
N ASN A 427 31.01 14.99 -21.08
CA ASN A 427 32.12 14.42 -21.86
C ASN A 427 31.64 13.47 -22.98
N GLU A 428 30.53 12.77 -22.75
CA GLU A 428 29.89 11.86 -23.72
C GLU A 428 28.81 12.55 -24.58
N ASN A 429 28.69 13.88 -24.50
CA ASN A 429 27.72 14.69 -25.26
C ASN A 429 26.24 14.27 -25.05
N ILE A 430 25.93 13.73 -23.88
CA ILE A 430 24.59 13.26 -23.50
C ILE A 430 23.78 14.40 -22.85
N GLY A 431 22.81 14.92 -23.59
CA GLY A 431 21.95 16.03 -23.16
C GLY A 431 20.66 15.63 -22.43
N ASN A 432 20.45 14.33 -22.17
CA ASN A 432 19.21 13.81 -21.58
C ASN A 432 19.48 12.61 -20.67
N VAL A 433 18.73 12.49 -19.57
CA VAL A 433 18.79 11.37 -18.62
C VAL A 433 17.40 10.79 -18.47
N ASN A 434 17.20 9.51 -18.76
CA ASN A 434 15.99 8.76 -18.45
C ASN A 434 16.28 7.82 -17.27
N ALA A 435 15.71 8.08 -16.10
CA ALA A 435 16.02 7.36 -14.86
C ALA A 435 14.77 6.97 -14.09
N MET A 436 14.83 5.86 -13.36
CA MET A 436 13.74 5.43 -12.50
C MET A 436 13.60 6.40 -11.31
N TYR A 437 12.38 6.62 -10.82
CA TYR A 437 12.11 7.56 -9.70
C TYR A 437 12.96 7.29 -8.45
N SER A 438 13.38 6.03 -8.21
CA SER A 438 14.21 5.66 -7.07
C SER A 438 15.72 5.86 -7.27
N GLU A 439 16.20 6.19 -8.47
CA GLU A 439 17.62 6.31 -8.81
C GLU A 439 18.15 7.75 -8.71
N VAL A 440 17.33 8.73 -9.05
CA VAL A 440 17.69 10.16 -9.06
C VAL A 440 16.89 10.93 -8.02
N ASN A 441 17.59 11.74 -7.23
CA ASN A 441 16.97 12.55 -6.18
C ASN A 441 16.72 14.01 -6.64
N GLN A 442 16.05 14.82 -5.79
CA GLN A 442 15.74 16.22 -6.13
C GLN A 442 16.98 17.06 -6.44
N ASP A 443 18.11 16.83 -5.77
CA ASP A 443 19.33 17.59 -5.97
C ASP A 443 20.12 17.10 -7.20
N ASP A 444 20.01 15.82 -7.57
CA ASP A 444 20.49 15.33 -8.88
C ASP A 444 19.74 16.02 -10.03
N ILE A 445 18.40 16.08 -9.95
CA ILE A 445 17.56 16.69 -11.00
C ILE A 445 17.82 18.19 -11.15
N ARG A 446 18.04 18.91 -10.04
CA ARG A 446 18.51 20.31 -10.07
C ARG A 446 19.86 20.44 -10.75
N LEU A 447 20.82 19.60 -10.37
CA LEU A 447 22.18 19.63 -10.91
C LEU A 447 22.22 19.33 -12.42
N TYR A 448 21.37 18.42 -12.91
CA TYR A 448 21.18 18.21 -14.34
C TYR A 448 20.61 19.46 -15.04
N ALA A 449 19.53 20.05 -14.50
CA ALA A 449 18.91 21.25 -15.05
C ALA A 449 19.87 22.47 -15.09
N GLU A 450 20.67 22.68 -14.04
CA GLU A 450 21.71 23.72 -13.97
C GLU A 450 22.79 23.56 -15.07
N ASN A 451 23.00 22.34 -15.56
CA ASN A 451 23.94 22.02 -16.62
C ASN A 451 23.26 21.80 -18.00
N SER A 452 22.00 22.21 -18.15
CA SER A 452 21.20 22.06 -19.38
C SER A 452 20.98 20.61 -19.84
N ILE A 453 20.99 19.66 -18.89
CA ILE A 453 20.69 18.24 -19.13
C ILE A 453 19.23 17.99 -18.78
N ASN A 454 18.46 17.50 -19.75
CA ASN A 454 17.05 17.15 -19.57
C ASN A 454 16.89 15.90 -18.68
N THR A 455 15.78 15.81 -17.95
CA THR A 455 15.49 14.71 -17.01
C THR A 455 14.11 14.11 -17.27
N SER A 456 14.11 12.83 -17.63
CA SER A 456 12.92 12.00 -17.83
C SER A 456 12.82 10.99 -16.68
N ILE A 457 11.67 10.93 -16.02
CA ILE A 457 11.48 10.09 -14.83
C ILE A 457 10.42 9.02 -15.08
N TYR A 458 10.74 7.77 -14.75
CA TYR A 458 9.86 6.61 -14.98
C TYR A 458 9.74 5.67 -13.76
N VAL A 459 8.75 4.79 -13.66
CA VAL A 459 7.40 4.96 -14.26
C VAL A 459 6.54 5.66 -13.21
N ILE A 460 5.90 6.77 -13.54
CA ILE A 460 5.04 7.50 -12.59
C ILE A 460 3.58 7.28 -12.97
N ASN A 461 2.82 6.67 -12.06
CA ASN A 461 1.44 6.27 -12.28
C ASN A 461 0.43 6.96 -11.35
N THR A 462 0.89 7.69 -10.33
CA THR A 462 0.00 8.40 -9.39
C THR A 462 0.04 9.93 -9.55
N PRO A 463 -1.11 10.64 -9.47
CA PRO A 463 -1.15 12.11 -9.45
C PRO A 463 -0.32 12.75 -8.33
N GLY A 464 -0.19 12.05 -7.20
CA GLY A 464 0.66 12.47 -6.07
C GLY A 464 2.14 12.48 -6.45
N LEU A 465 2.65 11.36 -7.00
CA LEU A 465 4.06 11.26 -7.41
C LEU A 465 4.39 12.17 -8.61
N TYR A 466 3.48 12.31 -9.58
CA TYR A 466 3.60 13.24 -10.70
C TYR A 466 3.77 14.69 -10.23
N SER A 467 2.99 15.10 -9.22
CA SER A 467 3.09 16.43 -8.63
C SER A 467 4.48 16.71 -8.05
N VAL A 468 5.14 15.69 -7.46
CA VAL A 468 6.50 15.84 -6.90
C VAL A 468 7.50 16.19 -7.98
N TYR A 469 7.56 15.38 -9.03
CA TYR A 469 8.60 15.53 -10.04
C TYR A 469 8.36 16.77 -10.92
N TRP A 470 7.11 17.21 -11.08
CA TRP A 470 6.80 18.56 -11.57
C TRP A 470 7.41 19.63 -10.64
N CYS A 471 7.09 19.64 -9.35
CA CYS A 471 7.63 20.63 -8.40
C CYS A 471 9.17 20.58 -8.24
N VAL A 472 9.79 19.43 -8.51
CA VAL A 472 11.25 19.22 -8.50
C VAL A 472 11.93 19.80 -9.74
N GLY A 473 11.23 19.85 -10.89
CA GLY A 473 11.81 20.27 -12.17
C GLY A 473 12.27 19.11 -13.06
N ALA A 474 11.58 17.96 -13.01
CA ALA A 474 11.70 16.96 -14.08
C ALA A 474 11.22 17.55 -15.41
N HIS A 475 11.90 17.22 -16.52
CA HIS A 475 11.59 17.74 -17.85
C HIS A 475 10.48 16.93 -18.54
N THR A 476 10.45 15.61 -18.37
CA THR A 476 9.40 14.71 -18.88
C THR A 476 9.07 13.60 -17.89
N ILE A 477 7.86 13.03 -17.97
CA ILE A 477 7.45 11.89 -17.15
C ILE A 477 6.99 10.73 -18.04
N THR A 478 7.53 9.53 -17.83
CA THR A 478 7.04 8.31 -18.50
C THR A 478 6.00 7.63 -17.60
N SER A 479 4.83 7.29 -18.17
CA SER A 479 3.65 6.86 -17.40
C SER A 479 2.79 5.81 -18.08
N SER A 480 2.43 4.76 -17.34
CA SER A 480 1.37 3.81 -17.71
C SER A 480 -0.04 4.42 -17.55
N ALA A 481 -0.15 5.51 -16.78
CA ALA A 481 -1.38 6.18 -16.35
C ALA A 481 -1.64 7.50 -17.08
N SER A 482 -1.24 7.60 -18.36
CA SER A 482 -1.33 8.85 -19.15
C SER A 482 -2.72 9.51 -19.09
N GLN A 483 -3.78 8.72 -19.08
CA GLN A 483 -5.18 9.15 -18.97
C GLN A 483 -5.58 9.68 -17.57
N ASP A 484 -4.88 9.28 -16.51
CA ASP A 484 -5.13 9.76 -15.14
C ASP A 484 -4.30 11.04 -14.85
N LEU A 485 -3.24 11.29 -15.62
CA LEU A 485 -2.29 12.40 -15.39
C LEU A 485 -2.42 13.60 -16.35
N TYR A 486 -2.92 13.41 -17.58
CA TYR A 486 -2.86 14.47 -18.60
C TYR A 486 -3.61 15.77 -18.23
N ASP A 487 -4.73 15.69 -17.50
CA ASP A 487 -5.55 16.86 -17.13
C ASP A 487 -5.12 17.52 -15.80
N ILE A 488 -4.02 17.10 -15.17
CA ILE A 488 -3.53 17.74 -13.94
C ILE A 488 -3.00 19.15 -14.29
N GLN A 489 -3.80 20.19 -14.05
CA GLN A 489 -3.48 21.58 -14.43
C GLN A 489 -2.54 22.30 -13.44
N SER A 490 -2.32 21.74 -12.24
CA SER A 490 -1.38 22.24 -11.22
C SER A 490 -0.96 21.09 -10.29
N PRO A 491 0.24 21.12 -9.68
CA PRO A 491 0.65 20.09 -8.73
C PRO A 491 -0.32 20.01 -7.53
N ILE A 492 -0.71 18.80 -7.17
CA ILE A 492 -1.52 18.55 -5.98
C ILE A 492 -0.68 18.90 -4.74
N TRP A 493 -1.29 19.62 -3.79
CA TRP A 493 -0.60 20.19 -2.61
C TRP A 493 0.45 21.27 -2.91
N HIS A 494 0.41 21.92 -4.09
CA HIS A 494 1.12 23.18 -4.28
C HIS A 494 0.67 24.23 -3.26
N MET A 495 1.64 24.86 -2.58
CA MET A 495 1.39 25.96 -1.63
C MET A 495 2.55 26.95 -1.69
N THR A 496 2.29 28.25 -1.65
CA THR A 496 3.39 29.22 -1.49
C THR A 496 4.01 29.10 -0.08
N PRO A 497 5.31 29.37 0.10
CA PRO A 497 5.95 29.33 1.43
C PRO A 497 5.23 30.16 2.49
N THR A 498 4.69 31.32 2.11
CA THR A 498 3.89 32.19 2.99
C THR A 498 2.55 31.56 3.36
N ALA A 499 1.83 30.97 2.41
CA ALA A 499 0.56 30.31 2.69
C ALA A 499 0.74 29.08 3.59
N PHE A 500 1.77 28.26 3.32
CA PHE A 500 2.13 27.13 4.16
C PHE A 500 2.46 27.57 5.59
N LEU A 501 3.31 28.58 5.76
CA LEU A 501 3.67 29.12 7.08
C LEU A 501 2.46 29.65 7.85
N ILE A 502 1.55 30.39 7.18
CA ILE A 502 0.31 30.88 7.80
C ILE A 502 -0.56 29.71 8.27
N VAL A 503 -0.75 28.68 7.44
CA VAL A 503 -1.54 27.48 7.80
C VAL A 503 -0.94 26.76 9.01
N SER A 504 0.37 26.50 9.03
CA SER A 504 1.04 25.88 10.18
C SER A 504 0.92 26.71 11.46
N ILE A 505 1.07 28.05 11.38
CA ILE A 505 0.93 28.94 12.54
C ILE A 505 -0.51 28.94 13.06
N VAL A 506 -1.51 29.12 12.18
CA VAL A 506 -2.93 29.17 12.58
C VAL A 506 -3.36 27.85 13.23
N ILE A 507 -2.97 26.72 12.66
CA ILE A 507 -3.29 25.39 13.20
C ILE A 507 -2.56 25.13 14.53
N GLY A 508 -1.29 25.50 14.65
CA GLY A 508 -0.53 25.41 15.91
C GLY A 508 -1.11 26.29 17.03
N VAL A 509 -1.50 27.53 16.73
CA VAL A 509 -2.13 28.45 17.69
C VAL A 509 -3.51 27.96 18.10
N ALA A 510 -4.36 27.54 17.15
CA ALA A 510 -5.68 26.99 17.45
C ALA A 510 -5.59 25.73 18.33
N SER A 511 -4.66 24.82 18.00
CA SER A 511 -4.37 23.65 18.84
C SER A 511 -3.88 24.06 20.24
N ALA A 512 -2.95 25.01 20.36
CA ALA A 512 -2.47 25.47 21.67
C ALA A 512 -3.59 26.06 22.54
N VAL A 513 -4.48 26.87 21.96
CA VAL A 513 -5.66 27.42 22.66
C VAL A 513 -6.62 26.30 23.08
N CYS A 514 -6.87 25.31 22.23
CA CYS A 514 -7.67 24.13 22.58
C CYS A 514 -7.04 23.32 23.73
N VAL A 515 -5.74 23.02 23.67
CA VAL A 515 -5.01 22.29 24.72
C VAL A 515 -5.08 23.03 26.06
N LEU A 516 -4.82 24.35 26.07
CA LEU A 516 -4.95 25.17 27.28
C LEU A 516 -6.38 25.16 27.83
N THR A 517 -7.38 25.33 26.96
CA THR A 517 -8.80 25.30 27.34
C THR A 517 -9.19 23.95 27.95
N ILE A 518 -8.71 22.84 27.40
CA ILE A 518 -8.93 21.48 27.92
C ILE A 518 -8.34 21.35 29.34
N PHE A 519 -7.10 21.78 29.56
CA PHE A 519 -6.47 21.73 30.89
C PHE A 519 -7.19 22.62 31.92
N ILE A 520 -7.67 23.80 31.51
CA ILE A 520 -8.45 24.72 32.35
C ILE A 520 -9.82 24.09 32.70
N VAL A 521 -10.57 23.60 31.71
CA VAL A 521 -11.88 22.96 31.92
C VAL A 521 -11.76 21.74 32.84
N GLN A 522 -10.69 20.96 32.72
CA GLN A 522 -10.41 19.82 33.60
C GLN A 522 -10.00 20.26 35.01
N ARG A 523 -9.28 21.39 35.16
CA ARG A 523 -8.98 22.01 36.48
C ARG A 523 -10.21 22.62 37.16
N CYS A 524 -11.23 23.01 36.40
CA CYS A 524 -12.54 23.43 36.90
C CYS A 524 -13.42 22.23 37.27
N ARG A 525 -13.34 21.11 36.53
CA ARG A 525 -14.02 19.83 36.86
C ARG A 525 -13.42 19.13 38.08
N HIS A 526 -12.12 19.26 38.28
CA HIS A 526 -11.39 18.76 39.44
C HIS A 526 -10.83 19.95 40.25
N PRO A 527 -11.70 20.70 40.98
CA PRO A 527 -11.22 21.64 41.98
C PRO A 527 -10.35 20.88 42.98
N ALA A 528 -9.27 21.51 43.43
CA ALA A 528 -8.38 20.90 44.42
C ALA A 528 -9.20 20.54 45.67
N ARG A 529 -9.03 19.31 46.18
CA ARG A 529 -9.43 19.01 47.54
C ARG A 529 -8.51 19.80 48.46
N GLU A 530 -9.00 20.95 48.93
CA GLU A 530 -8.36 21.66 50.04
C GLU A 530 -8.28 20.69 51.23
N VAL A 531 -7.05 20.39 51.65
CA VAL A 531 -6.80 19.53 52.80
C VAL A 531 -7.10 20.37 54.03
N ASN A 532 -8.37 20.35 54.47
CA ASN A 532 -8.79 21.09 55.67
C ASN A 532 -7.94 20.61 56.86
N PRO A 533 -7.07 21.47 57.45
CA PRO A 533 -6.10 21.06 58.46
C PRO A 533 -6.74 20.39 59.68
N GLU A 534 -7.98 20.77 60.01
CA GLU A 534 -8.72 20.25 61.17
C GLU A 534 -8.93 18.72 61.13
N SER A 535 -9.04 18.15 59.92
CA SER A 535 -9.25 16.69 59.72
C SER A 535 -8.05 15.82 60.10
N ILE A 536 -6.85 16.40 60.28
CA ILE A 536 -5.62 15.67 60.61
C ILE A 536 -5.53 15.39 62.13
N SER A 537 -6.22 16.19 62.95
CA SER A 537 -6.12 16.14 64.42
C SER A 537 -6.77 14.92 65.09
N LEU A 538 -7.74 14.26 64.43
CA LEU A 538 -8.59 13.23 65.04
C LEU A 538 -8.10 11.79 64.87
N HIS A 539 -7.04 11.54 64.09
CA HIS A 539 -6.51 10.20 63.81
C HIS A 539 -5.00 10.09 64.07
N SER A 540 -4.59 10.39 65.30
CA SER A 540 -3.30 9.95 65.85
C SER A 540 -3.53 8.78 66.83
N PRO A 541 -3.27 7.51 66.43
CA PRO A 541 -3.41 6.38 67.33
C PRO A 541 -2.45 6.50 68.52
N ARG A 542 -2.98 6.35 69.74
CA ARG A 542 -2.14 6.30 70.95
C ARG A 542 -1.28 5.04 70.91
N HIS A 543 0.05 5.20 70.88
CA HIS A 543 0.96 4.09 71.17
C HIS A 543 0.74 3.60 72.60
N PHE A 544 0.37 2.33 72.74
CA PHE A 544 0.58 1.56 73.96
C PHE A 544 1.54 0.42 73.62
N ALA A 545 2.57 0.24 74.43
CA ALA A 545 3.60 -0.79 74.26
C ALA A 545 3.45 -1.91 75.30
N SER A 546 4.33 -2.92 75.22
CA SER A 546 4.35 -4.17 76.02
C SER A 546 3.43 -5.29 75.48
N SER A 547 3.84 -6.56 75.37
CA SER A 547 5.20 -7.15 75.39
C SER A 547 5.19 -8.59 74.84
N THR A 548 6.29 -8.98 74.19
CA THR A 548 6.81 -10.35 73.96
C THR A 548 6.05 -11.58 74.50
N THR A 549 5.79 -12.59 73.65
CA THR A 549 6.42 -13.94 73.80
C THR A 549 6.26 -14.85 72.55
N LYS A 550 6.97 -15.99 72.59
CA LYS A 550 7.30 -16.95 71.52
C LYS A 550 6.18 -17.94 71.12
N LYS A 551 6.37 -18.49 69.91
CA LYS A 551 6.10 -19.89 69.47
C LYS A 551 4.64 -20.36 69.28
N SER A 552 4.57 -21.56 68.69
CA SER A 552 3.44 -22.30 68.11
C SER A 552 2.41 -22.75 69.16
N ASP A 553 1.16 -23.08 68.82
CA ASP A 553 0.79 -24.36 68.17
C ASP A 553 -0.55 -24.31 67.38
N ARG A 554 -1.04 -25.49 66.95
CA ARG A 554 -2.28 -25.72 66.21
C ARG A 554 -3.55 -25.60 67.08
N GLU A 555 -4.67 -25.31 66.40
CA GLU A 555 -6.06 -25.76 66.65
C GLU A 555 -6.64 -25.76 68.08
N LEU A 556 -7.87 -25.24 68.24
CA LEU A 556 -9.03 -26.10 68.55
C LEU A 556 -10.40 -25.41 68.38
N LEU A 557 -11.44 -26.25 68.23
CA LEU A 557 -12.89 -26.03 68.42
C LEU A 557 -13.62 -25.13 67.42
N TYR A 558 -14.86 -25.43 67.00
CA TYR A 558 -15.81 -26.51 67.40
C TYR A 558 -15.91 -27.59 66.27
N ARG A 559 -16.06 -28.91 66.52
CA ARG A 559 -17.21 -29.68 67.10
C ARG A 559 -18.53 -29.48 66.31
N THR A 560 -19.32 -30.49 65.92
CA THR A 560 -19.42 -31.97 66.17
C THR A 560 -20.31 -32.58 65.04
N ASN A 561 -20.45 -33.89 64.73
CA ASN A 561 -20.00 -35.18 65.30
C ASN A 561 -20.04 -36.31 64.21
N GLU A 562 -19.81 -37.58 64.60
CA GLU A 562 -20.30 -38.87 64.00
C GLU A 562 -19.89 -39.21 62.53
N ASP A 563 -19.09 -40.25 62.23
CA ASP A 563 -19.26 -41.73 62.40
C ASP A 563 -19.99 -42.37 61.19
N THR A 564 -19.61 -43.52 60.57
CA THR A 564 -18.58 -44.58 60.72
C THR A 564 -18.22 -45.15 59.31
N THR A 565 -17.25 -46.04 58.99
CA THR A 565 -16.06 -46.69 59.64
C THR A 565 -15.10 -47.28 58.57
N PHE A 566 -13.87 -47.67 58.99
CA PHE A 566 -12.97 -48.71 58.43
C PHE A 566 -12.38 -48.64 57.00
N ASN A 567 -11.04 -48.76 56.96
CA ASN A 567 -10.17 -49.15 55.85
C ASN A 567 -9.12 -50.13 56.47
N PRO A 568 -8.54 -51.12 55.77
CA PRO A 568 -7.25 -50.83 55.12
C PRO A 568 -6.96 -51.57 53.81
N ALA A 569 -6.04 -50.98 53.06
CA ALA A 569 -5.41 -51.41 51.82
C ALA A 569 -4.93 -52.87 51.71
N HIS A 570 -4.93 -53.41 50.48
CA HIS A 570 -3.77 -54.13 49.95
C HIS A 570 -3.68 -54.15 48.41
N ALA A 571 -2.44 -54.08 47.92
CA ALA A 571 -1.94 -54.56 46.63
C ALA A 571 -0.72 -55.48 46.96
N PRO A 572 -0.17 -56.33 46.06
CA PRO A 572 -0.17 -56.22 44.59
C PRO A 572 -0.24 -57.52 43.73
N GLY A 573 -0.45 -57.35 42.42
CA GLY A 573 0.45 -57.96 41.40
C GLY A 573 -0.02 -59.12 40.51
N LYS A 574 0.59 -59.14 39.31
CA LYS A 574 0.74 -60.22 38.30
C LYS A 574 -0.44 -60.65 37.39
N ASN A 575 -0.25 -60.33 36.10
CA ASN A 575 -0.26 -61.21 34.91
C ASN A 575 -1.30 -62.34 34.77
N ILE A 576 -1.91 -62.42 33.57
CA ILE A 576 -1.65 -63.49 32.58
C ILE A 576 -2.12 -63.04 31.19
N GLN A 577 -1.43 -63.45 30.12
CA GLN A 577 -1.86 -63.31 28.71
C GLN A 577 -2.52 -64.60 28.23
N ILE A 578 -3.31 -64.54 27.14
CA ILE A 578 -3.32 -65.52 26.02
C ILE A 578 -4.26 -65.01 24.90
N GLY A 579 -4.01 -65.38 23.64
CA GLY A 579 -4.90 -65.10 22.49
C GLY A 579 -5.96 -66.19 22.26
N SER A 580 -6.37 -66.53 21.03
CA SER A 580 -5.85 -66.10 19.72
C SER A 580 -6.74 -66.56 18.54
N ILE A 581 -6.92 -65.71 17.50
CA ILE A 581 -7.06 -66.10 16.06
C ILE A 581 -8.48 -66.74 15.75
N PRO A 582 -8.96 -66.94 14.49
CA PRO A 582 -9.61 -65.90 13.66
C PRO A 582 -10.85 -66.42 12.82
N LYS A 583 -11.01 -65.87 11.59
CA LYS A 583 -11.83 -66.30 10.42
C LYS A 583 -13.26 -65.74 10.33
N ASP A 584 -13.87 -65.56 9.14
CA ASP A 584 -13.49 -65.23 7.73
C ASP A 584 -14.87 -65.13 7.00
N GLY A 585 -15.12 -64.22 6.02
CA GLY A 585 -16.43 -64.23 5.29
C GLY A 585 -16.91 -62.98 4.53
N GLU A 586 -16.30 -62.71 3.37
CA GLU A 586 -16.93 -62.36 2.07
C GLU A 586 -18.28 -61.56 1.96
N THR A 587 -18.20 -60.25 1.67
CA THR A 587 -18.62 -59.52 0.42
C THR A 587 -19.65 -60.10 -0.60
N PRO A 588 -20.23 -59.30 -1.57
CA PRO A 588 -20.63 -57.88 -1.59
C PRO A 588 -22.12 -57.55 -2.03
N PRO A 589 -22.50 -56.95 -3.20
CA PRO A 589 -23.10 -55.59 -3.27
C PRO A 589 -24.43 -55.43 -4.08
N THR A 590 -24.94 -54.20 -4.19
CA THR A 590 -26.03 -53.75 -5.13
C THR A 590 -25.87 -52.21 -5.32
N VAL A 591 -25.47 -51.63 -6.47
CA VAL A 591 -26.17 -51.38 -7.77
C VAL A 591 -27.23 -50.26 -7.60
N LEU A 592 -26.94 -49.00 -7.97
CA LEU A 592 -26.95 -48.30 -9.30
C LEU A 592 -28.34 -47.82 -9.74
N GLU A 593 -28.47 -46.58 -10.23
CA GLU A 593 -29.21 -46.22 -11.46
C GLU A 593 -29.08 -44.73 -11.88
N GLU A 594 -29.27 -44.49 -13.18
CA GLU A 594 -29.01 -43.26 -13.95
C GLU A 594 -30.19 -43.05 -14.97
N GLU A 595 -30.31 -42.11 -15.93
CA GLU A 595 -29.38 -41.16 -16.57
C GLU A 595 -30.17 -40.00 -17.28
N GLU A 596 -29.68 -38.75 -17.21
CA GLU A 596 -29.86 -37.61 -18.18
C GLU A 596 -31.25 -36.95 -18.53
N PRO A 597 -31.28 -35.80 -19.30
CA PRO A 597 -32.44 -34.93 -19.58
C PRO A 597 -33.00 -35.14 -21.04
N PRO A 598 -33.54 -34.19 -21.87
CA PRO A 598 -33.99 -32.77 -21.71
C PRO A 598 -35.37 -32.43 -22.34
N VAL A 599 -35.74 -31.13 -22.37
CA VAL A 599 -36.78 -30.55 -23.25
C VAL A 599 -36.31 -29.21 -23.82
N TYR A 600 -36.63 -28.94 -25.09
CA TYR A 600 -36.43 -27.69 -25.84
C TYR A 600 -37.77 -26.95 -26.01
N GLU A 601 -37.75 -25.63 -26.19
CA GLU A 601 -38.75 -24.94 -27.02
C GLU A 601 -38.14 -23.65 -27.61
N ASP A 602 -38.40 -23.38 -28.89
CA ASP A 602 -37.96 -22.20 -29.64
C ASP A 602 -39.01 -21.07 -29.58
N ASP A 603 -38.63 -19.82 -29.88
CA ASP A 603 -39.31 -19.08 -30.96
C ASP A 603 -38.59 -17.79 -31.43
N LEU A 604 -38.07 -17.89 -32.65
CA LEU A 604 -38.06 -16.94 -33.78
C LEU A 604 -38.16 -15.40 -33.59
N GLU A 605 -37.15 -14.73 -34.16
CA GLU A 605 -37.22 -13.60 -35.11
C GLU A 605 -38.15 -12.37 -34.89
N THR A 606 -37.56 -11.17 -35.02
CA THR A 606 -37.75 -10.36 -36.25
C THR A 606 -36.72 -9.23 -36.41
N MET A 607 -36.51 -8.77 -37.65
CA MET A 607 -35.52 -7.75 -38.02
C MET A 607 -36.04 -6.31 -37.86
N GLY A 608 -35.12 -5.34 -37.69
CA GLY A 608 -35.42 -3.91 -37.68
C GLY A 608 -34.23 -3.03 -38.10
N VAL A 609 -33.87 -3.03 -39.39
CA VAL A 609 -32.80 -2.18 -39.93
C VAL A 609 -33.36 -0.84 -40.43
N SER A 610 -32.81 0.27 -39.96
CA SER A 610 -32.85 1.55 -40.69
C SER A 610 -31.64 2.40 -40.36
N SER A 611 -31.09 3.08 -41.37
CA SER A 611 -29.89 3.91 -41.27
C SER A 611 -30.21 5.39 -41.46
N ALA A 612 -29.50 6.24 -40.70
CA ALA A 612 -29.29 7.64 -41.01
C ALA A 612 -27.96 8.09 -40.37
N ALA A 613 -27.18 8.91 -41.06
CA ALA A 613 -25.87 9.37 -40.58
C ALA A 613 -25.82 10.91 -40.50
N GLY A 614 -25.17 11.42 -39.45
CA GLY A 614 -24.88 12.83 -39.23
C GLY A 614 -23.85 12.97 -38.10
N PRO A 615 -22.87 13.88 -38.20
CA PRO A 615 -21.73 13.89 -37.29
C PRO A 615 -22.07 14.52 -35.92
N ALA A 616 -22.07 13.70 -34.86
CA ALA A 616 -22.13 14.17 -33.48
C ALA A 616 -20.72 14.48 -32.92
N ASN A 617 -20.64 15.44 -32.00
CA ASN A 617 -19.39 16.02 -31.52
C ASN A 617 -18.72 15.16 -30.43
N ILE A 618 -17.94 14.16 -30.84
CA ILE A 618 -17.30 13.14 -29.97
C ILE A 618 -16.57 13.74 -28.76
N HIS A 619 -16.01 14.94 -28.89
CA HIS A 619 -15.19 15.57 -27.85
C HIS A 619 -15.96 15.96 -26.56
N GLN A 620 -17.29 15.91 -26.58
CA GLN A 620 -18.14 16.31 -25.46
C GLN A 620 -18.80 15.13 -24.72
N GLU A 621 -18.86 13.95 -25.34
CA GLU A 621 -19.62 12.79 -24.84
C GLU A 621 -18.81 11.97 -23.83
N VAL A 622 -17.48 11.89 -24.00
CA VAL A 622 -16.54 11.28 -23.03
C VAL A 622 -16.58 12.00 -21.68
N LYS A 623 -16.81 13.32 -21.67
CA LYS A 623 -16.86 14.11 -20.43
C LYS A 623 -18.13 13.86 -19.59
N MET A 624 -19.18 13.29 -20.18
CA MET A 624 -20.49 13.12 -19.52
C MET A 624 -20.71 11.72 -18.92
N GLN A 625 -19.65 10.89 -18.85
CA GLN A 625 -19.67 9.55 -18.23
C GLN A 625 -18.59 9.36 -17.16
N LEU A 626 -17.96 10.45 -16.71
CA LEU A 626 -16.91 10.47 -15.67
C LEU A 626 -17.17 11.54 -14.58
N GLU A 627 -18.38 12.12 -14.56
CA GLU A 627 -18.98 12.88 -13.45
C GLU A 627 -20.17 12.09 -12.89
#